data_AF-A0A3L6UP70-F1
#
_entry.id   AF-A0A3L6UP70-F1
#
_cell.length_a   1.000
_cell.length_b   1.000
_cell.length_c   1.000
_cell.angle_alpha   90.00
_cell.angle_beta   90.00
_cell.angle_gamma   90.00
#
_symmetry.space_group_name_H-M   'P 1'
#
loop_
_entity.id
_entity.type
_entity.pdbx_description
1 polymer ?
#
loop_
_entity_poly.entity_id
_entity_poly.type
_entity_poly.pdbx_seq_one_letter_code
_entity_poly.pdbx_strand_id
1 'polypeptide(L)'
;ALFQQVKSGTFEFHSPYWDHISDAAKDFIRLMLTVDPNIRPAAKTLLKLPWIAGPNVGNVQLEAALRQLRQFNAHRRLKAASIAVMTSVTFGVAPKQSPSDEP
;
A
#
# COMPACT_ATOMS: atom_id res chain seq x y z
N ALA A 1 7.12 -5.94 -16.43
CA ALA A 1 5.91 -5.10 -16.60
C ALA A 1 5.75 -4.07 -15.47
N LEU A 2 5.58 -4.50 -14.20
CA LEU A 2 5.28 -3.59 -13.07
C LEU A 2 6.27 -2.42 -12.89
N PHE A 3 7.59 -2.68 -12.84
CA PHE A 3 8.57 -1.60 -12.66
C PHE A 3 8.56 -0.54 -13.78
N GLN A 4 8.13 -0.91 -14.99
CA GLN A 4 7.99 0.05 -16.08
C GLN A 4 6.76 0.93 -15.87
N GLN A 5 5.65 0.36 -15.41
CA GLN A 5 4.44 1.12 -15.06
C GLN A 5 4.67 2.09 -13.90
N VAL A 6 5.46 1.68 -12.90
CA VAL A 6 5.85 2.56 -11.79
C VAL A 6 6.69 3.73 -12.30
N LYS A 7 7.64 3.48 -13.20
CA LYS A 7 8.50 4.53 -13.77
C LYS A 7 7.74 5.46 -14.72
N SER A 8 6.79 4.93 -15.50
CA SER A 8 5.97 5.75 -16.41
C SER A 8 4.94 6.58 -15.65
N GLY A 9 4.56 6.17 -14.43
CA GLY A 9 3.52 6.84 -13.65
C GLY A 9 2.13 6.75 -14.30
N THR A 10 1.94 5.83 -15.24
CA THR A 10 0.68 5.65 -15.95
C THR A 10 -0.25 4.80 -15.11
N PHE A 11 -1.37 5.36 -14.68
CA PHE A 11 -2.44 4.67 -13.97
C PHE A 11 -3.80 5.21 -14.40
N GLU A 12 -4.84 4.40 -14.21
CA GLU A 12 -6.21 4.75 -14.57
C GLU A 12 -7.17 4.39 -13.44
N PHE A 13 -8.26 5.15 -13.34
CA PHE A 13 -9.33 4.91 -12.39
C PHE A 13 -10.43 4.09 -13.08
N HIS A 14 -10.28 2.76 -13.07
CA HIS A 14 -11.14 1.86 -13.84
C HIS A 14 -12.58 1.76 -13.29
N SER A 15 -13.55 1.81 -14.19
CA SER A 15 -14.95 1.46 -13.93
C SER A 15 -15.08 -0.05 -13.66
N PRO A 16 -16.01 -0.51 -12.80
CA PRO A 16 -16.99 0.29 -12.03
C PRO A 16 -16.46 0.78 -10.67
N TYR A 17 -15.22 0.45 -10.33
CA TYR A 17 -14.69 0.60 -8.97
C TYR A 17 -14.51 2.05 -8.53
N TRP A 18 -14.24 2.95 -9.48
CA TRP A 18 -13.93 4.35 -9.20
C TRP A 18 -15.06 5.33 -9.57
N ASP A 19 -16.17 4.83 -10.11
CA ASP A 19 -17.24 5.66 -10.66
C ASP A 19 -17.94 6.49 -9.56
N HIS A 20 -18.04 5.93 -8.36
CA HIS A 20 -18.68 6.55 -7.20
C HIS A 20 -17.69 7.26 -6.26
N ILE A 21 -16.41 7.31 -6.64
CA ILE A 21 -15.37 8.02 -5.89
C ILE A 21 -15.31 9.47 -6.38
N SER A 22 -15.29 10.42 -5.44
CA SER A 22 -15.29 11.85 -5.76
C SER A 22 -14.05 12.28 -6.53
N ASP A 23 -14.21 13.28 -7.41
CA ASP A 23 -13.10 13.80 -8.20
C ASP A 23 -12.01 14.43 -7.31
N ALA A 24 -12.39 15.05 -6.20
CA ALA A 24 -11.44 15.58 -5.21
C ALA A 24 -10.51 14.49 -4.65
N ALA A 25 -11.01 13.26 -4.46
CA ALA A 25 -10.19 12.12 -4.04
C ALA A 25 -9.25 11.66 -5.16
N LYS A 26 -9.76 11.59 -6.40
CA LYS A 26 -8.98 11.21 -7.58
C LYS A 26 -7.86 12.21 -7.85
N ASP A 27 -8.14 13.50 -7.73
CA ASP A 27 -7.14 14.58 -7.89
C ASP A 27 -6.08 14.52 -6.80
N PHE A 28 -6.47 14.26 -5.56
CA PHE A 28 -5.53 14.05 -4.46
C PHE A 28 -4.54 12.90 -4.78
N ILE A 29 -5.05 11.78 -5.29
CA ILE A 29 -4.22 10.63 -5.69
C ILE A 29 -3.28 11.00 -6.85
N ARG A 30 -3.78 11.73 -7.87
CA ARG A 30 -2.95 12.21 -8.99
C ARG A 30 -1.78 13.05 -8.51
N LEU A 31 -2.02 13.97 -7.57
CA LEU A 31 -0.98 14.79 -6.98
C LEU A 31 0.06 13.94 -6.23
N MET A 32 -0.38 12.97 -5.42
CA MET A 32 0.53 12.07 -4.69
C MET A 32 1.38 11.20 -5.62
N LEU A 33 0.82 10.76 -6.75
CA LEU A 33 1.48 9.90 -7.73
C LEU A 33 2.23 10.68 -8.81
N THR A 34 2.51 11.97 -8.59
CA THR A 34 3.34 12.78 -9.48
C THR A 34 4.75 12.17 -9.60
N VAL A 35 5.17 11.82 -10.82
CA VAL A 35 6.42 11.10 -11.09
C VAL A 35 7.65 11.91 -10.67
N ASP A 36 7.74 13.16 -11.13
CA ASP A 36 8.86 14.03 -10.82
C ASP A 36 8.79 14.50 -9.34
N PRO A 37 9.76 14.12 -8.49
CA PRO A 37 9.76 14.47 -7.08
C PRO A 37 9.92 15.97 -6.82
N ASN A 38 10.50 16.74 -7.76
CA ASN A 38 10.73 18.18 -7.56
C ASN A 38 9.43 18.98 -7.64
N ILE A 39 8.45 18.48 -8.40
CA ILE A 39 7.12 19.09 -8.55
C ILE A 39 6.05 18.37 -7.71
N ARG A 40 6.37 17.20 -7.13
CA ARG A 40 5.44 16.47 -6.27
C ARG A 40 5.11 17.32 -5.03
N PRO A 41 3.83 17.60 -4.75
CA PRO A 41 3.47 18.42 -3.59
C PRO A 41 3.95 17.81 -2.28
N ALA A 42 4.48 18.66 -1.39
CA ALA A 42 4.82 18.26 -0.04
C ALA A 42 3.56 17.87 0.76
N ALA A 43 3.73 17.01 1.76
CA ALA A 43 2.64 16.57 2.63
C ALA A 43 1.87 17.73 3.27
N LYS A 44 2.58 18.80 3.69
CA LYS A 44 1.95 20.00 4.27
C LYS A 44 0.97 20.69 3.32
N THR A 45 1.21 20.62 2.02
CA THR A 45 0.31 21.16 0.99
C THR A 45 -0.88 20.23 0.79
N LEU A 46 -0.63 18.92 0.68
CA LEU A 46 -1.67 17.90 0.49
C LEU A 46 -2.69 17.88 1.63
N LEU A 47 -2.23 18.03 2.88
CA LEU A 47 -3.10 18.07 4.06
C LEU A 47 -4.12 19.20 4.05
N LYS A 48 -3.88 20.27 3.27
CA LYS A 48 -4.79 21.41 3.15
C LYS A 48 -5.83 21.23 2.03
N LEU A 49 -5.72 20.18 1.22
CA LEU A 49 -6.64 19.97 0.10
C LEU A 49 -8.04 19.63 0.62
N PRO A 50 -9.10 20.05 -0.10
CA PRO A 50 -10.50 19.89 0.35
C PRO A 50 -10.89 18.45 0.66
N TRP A 51 -10.29 17.46 -0.01
CA TRP A 51 -10.58 16.06 0.27
C TRP A 51 -10.11 15.61 1.66
N ILE A 52 -9.06 16.23 2.21
CA ILE A 52 -8.53 15.93 3.55
C ILE A 52 -9.05 16.91 4.61
N ALA A 53 -8.99 18.22 4.33
CA ALA A 53 -9.32 19.27 5.29
C ALA A 53 -10.78 19.75 5.21
N GLY A 54 -11.49 19.40 4.15
CA GLY A 54 -12.86 19.86 3.93
C GLY A 54 -13.88 19.10 4.78
N PRO A 55 -15.06 19.69 5.02
CA PRO A 55 -16.13 19.06 5.80
C PRO A 55 -16.87 17.96 5.03
N ASN A 56 -16.70 17.91 3.71
CA ASN A 56 -17.48 17.05 2.81
C ASN A 56 -16.74 15.74 2.54
N VAL A 57 -16.95 14.76 3.43
CA VAL A 57 -16.52 13.37 3.22
C VAL A 57 -17.62 12.62 2.48
N GLY A 58 -17.25 11.86 1.43
CA GLY A 58 -18.20 11.02 0.71
C GLY A 58 -18.84 9.98 1.66
N ASN A 59 -20.16 9.85 1.61
CA ASN A 59 -20.94 8.94 2.46
C ASN A 59 -21.27 7.60 1.77
N VAL A 60 -20.67 7.33 0.61
CA VAL A 60 -20.91 6.10 -0.15
C VAL A 60 -20.20 4.93 0.52
N GLN A 61 -20.95 3.87 0.82
CA GLN A 61 -20.39 2.65 1.39
C GLN A 61 -19.60 1.86 0.34
N LEU A 62 -18.30 1.71 0.54
CA LEU A 62 -17.37 1.10 -0.42
C LEU A 62 -17.23 -0.42 -0.21
N GLU A 63 -18.33 -1.17 -0.21
CA GLU A 63 -18.34 -2.62 0.08
C GLU A 63 -17.41 -3.43 -0.84
N ALA A 64 -17.37 -3.09 -2.13
CA ALA A 64 -16.46 -3.74 -3.07
C ALA A 64 -14.98 -3.50 -2.69
N ALA A 65 -14.63 -2.26 -2.31
CA ALA A 65 -13.29 -1.92 -1.86
C ALA A 65 -12.92 -2.64 -0.55
N LEU A 66 -13.86 -2.75 0.41
CA LEU A 66 -13.66 -3.49 1.66
C LEU A 66 -13.38 -4.97 1.41
N ARG A 67 -14.12 -5.61 0.49
CA ARG A 67 -13.86 -7.01 0.10
C ARG A 67 -12.47 -7.18 -0.53
N GLN A 68 -12.10 -6.29 -1.45
CA GLN A 68 -10.78 -6.29 -2.08
C GLN A 68 -9.67 -6.08 -1.04
N LEU A 69 -9.86 -5.18 -0.08
CA LEU A 69 -8.90 -4.94 1.00
C LEU A 69 -8.70 -6.17 1.90
N ARG A 70 -9.76 -6.92 2.20
CA ARG A 70 -9.66 -8.19 2.95
C ARG A 70 -8.85 -9.23 2.19
N GLN A 71 -9.14 -9.41 0.90
CA GLN A 71 -8.40 -10.33 0.04
C GLN A 71 -6.92 -9.92 -0.08
N PHE A 72 -6.65 -8.63 -0.28
CA PHE A 72 -5.29 -8.09 -0.33
C PHE A 72 -4.52 -8.37 0.97
N ASN A 73 -5.13 -8.12 2.12
CA ASN A 73 -4.51 -8.37 3.42
C ASN A 73 -4.21 -9.86 3.65
N ALA A 74 -5.11 -10.75 3.24
CA ALA A 74 -4.88 -12.20 3.30
C ALA A 74 -3.68 -12.60 2.44
N HIS A 75 -3.63 -12.17 1.17
CA HIS A 75 -2.50 -12.45 0.28
C HIS A 75 -1.18 -11.87 0.81
N ARG A 76 -1.20 -10.65 1.36
CA ARG A 76 -0.01 -10.01 1.94
C ARG A 76 0.54 -10.80 3.13
N ARG A 77 -0.35 -11.28 4.01
CA ARG A 77 0.02 -12.12 5.17
C ARG A 77 0.61 -13.45 4.74
N LEU A 78 -0.01 -14.12 3.77
CA LEU A 78 0.51 -15.37 3.23
C LEU A 78 1.90 -15.19 2.63
N LYS A 79 2.10 -14.18 1.78
CA LYS A 79 3.43 -13.86 1.21
C LYS A 79 4.48 -13.60 2.29
N ALA A 80 4.13 -12.83 3.32
CA ALA A 80 5.05 -12.54 4.43
C ALA A 80 5.46 -13.81 5.19
N ALA A 81 4.51 -14.71 5.48
CA ALA A 81 4.80 -15.99 6.11
C ALA A 81 5.69 -16.88 5.24
N SER A 82 5.43 -16.94 3.92
CA SER A 82 6.28 -17.69 2.98
C SER A 82 7.71 -17.17 2.93
N ILE A 83 7.88 -15.85 2.91
CA ILE A 83 9.21 -15.21 2.96
C ILE A 83 9.91 -15.58 4.27
N ALA A 84 9.21 -15.49 5.42
CA ALA A 84 9.77 -15.85 6.72
C ALA A 84 10.26 -17.31 6.77
N VAL A 85 9.45 -18.26 6.30
CA VAL A 85 9.83 -19.68 6.22
C VAL A 85 11.04 -19.86 5.31
N MET A 86 11.04 -19.26 4.12
CA MET A 86 12.18 -19.35 3.19
C MET A 86 13.45 -18.79 3.83
N THR A 87 13.38 -17.65 4.52
CA THR A 87 14.54 -17.07 5.21
C THR A 87 15.04 -17.93 6.37
N SER A 88 14.15 -18.62 7.09
CA SER A 88 14.57 -19.56 8.15
C SER A 88 15.24 -20.82 7.62
N VAL A 89 14.94 -21.22 6.37
CA VAL A 89 15.57 -22.38 5.72
C VAL A 89 16.89 -22.00 5.07
N THR A 90 17.01 -20.81 4.47
CA THR A 90 18.25 -20.34 3.81
C THR A 90 19.30 -19.86 4.80
N PHE A 91 18.89 -19.23 5.90
CA PHE A 91 19.76 -18.95 7.04
C PHE A 91 19.47 -20.00 8.12
N GLY A 92 20.07 -21.18 7.96
CA GLY A 92 20.00 -22.24 8.97
C GLY A 92 20.39 -21.67 10.33
N VAL A 93 19.40 -21.53 11.22
CA VAL A 93 19.63 -21.21 12.62
C VAL A 93 20.38 -22.40 13.22
N ALA A 94 21.70 -22.29 13.30
CA ALA A 94 22.51 -23.22 14.06
C ALA A 94 22.05 -23.12 15.53
N PRO A 95 21.66 -24.22 16.17
CA PRO A 95 21.32 -24.19 17.59
C PRO A 95 22.59 -23.80 18.36
N LYS A 96 22.53 -22.73 19.16
CA LYS A 96 23.55 -22.46 20.17
C LYS A 96 23.56 -23.64 21.13
N GLN A 97 24.58 -24.48 21.05
CA GLN A 97 24.93 -25.37 22.16
C GLN A 97 25.30 -24.47 23.34
N SER A 98 24.44 -24.43 24.35
CA SER A 98 24.83 -24.03 25.69
C SER A 98 25.86 -25.05 26.19
N PRO A 99 27.00 -24.63 26.77
CA PRO A 99 27.94 -25.57 27.37
C PRO A 99 27.22 -26.29 28.50
N SER A 100 27.21 -27.62 28.42
CA SER A 100 26.76 -28.54 29.46
C SER A 100 27.54 -28.28 30.75
N ASP A 101 26.81 -28.30 31.87
CA ASP A 101 27.35 -28.41 33.24
C ASP A 101 28.39 -29.55 33.30
N GLU A 102 29.54 -29.43 33.97
CA GLU A 102 29.80 -29.65 35.41
C GLU A 102 31.34 -29.78 35.60
N PRO A 103 31.91 -29.85 36.83
CA PRO A 103 31.29 -29.76 38.15
C PRO A 103 31.76 -28.57 39.02
#